data_AF-A0A151RQ64-F1
#
_entry.id   AF-A0A151RQ64-F1
#
_cell.length_a   1.000
_cell.length_b   1.000
_cell.length_c   1.000
_cell.angle_alpha   90.00
_cell.angle_beta   90.00
_cell.angle_gamma   90.00
#
_symmetry.space_group_name_H-M   'P 1'
#
loop_
_entity.id
_entity.type
_entity.pdbx_description
1 polymer ?
#
loop_
_entity_poly.entity_id
_entity_poly.type
_entity_poly.pdbx_seq_one_letter_code
_entity_poly.pdbx_strand_id
1 'polypeptide(L)' 'MCIILNAKDICGTGSKLTDKCQGKYIGHLKERTLKDQMAKHSTEVIRKAVLCLLPRNKLHNVSAT' A
#
# COMPACT_ATOMS: atom_id res chain seq x y z
N MET A 1 5.80 -5.77 -19.04
CA MET A 1 6.19 -4.47 -18.45
C MET A 1 4.92 -3.70 -18.14
N CYS A 2 4.60 -3.43 -16.87
CA CYS A 2 3.42 -2.65 -16.49
C CYS A 2 3.88 -1.43 -15.70
N ILE A 3 3.62 -0.23 -16.21
CA ILE A 3 4.09 1.03 -15.62
C ILE A 3 2.88 1.78 -15.08
N ILE A 4 2.87 2.01 -13.78
CA ILE A 4 1.82 2.80 -13.12
C ILE A 4 2.27 4.24 -13.12
N LEU A 5 1.53 5.10 -13.82
CA LEU A 5 1.73 6.55 -13.81
C LEU A 5 0.73 7.20 -12.86
N ASN A 6 1.15 8.30 -12.26
CA ASN A 6 0.31 9.14 -11.39
C ASN A 6 -0.30 8.44 -10.16
N ALA A 7 0.56 7.93 -9.28
CA ALA A 7 0.16 7.30 -8.02
C ALA A 7 -0.54 8.25 -7.02
N LYS A 8 -0.65 9.55 -7.30
CA LYS A 8 -1.14 10.58 -6.39
C LYS A 8 -2.66 10.77 -6.46
N ASP A 9 -3.27 10.63 -7.64
CA ASP A 9 -4.70 10.88 -7.88
C ASP A 9 -5.60 9.65 -7.64
N ILE A 10 -5.20 8.76 -6.73
CA ILE A 10 -5.93 7.52 -6.49
C ILE A 10 -6.98 7.75 -5.42
N CYS A 11 -8.24 7.64 -5.82
CA CYS A 11 -9.38 7.74 -4.92
C CYS A 11 -9.62 6.42 -4.17
N GLY A 12 -9.54 6.46 -2.83
CA GLY A 12 -10.04 5.40 -1.98
C GLY A 12 -11.55 5.53 -1.79
N THR A 13 -12.31 4.44 -1.92
CA THR A 13 -13.77 4.47 -1.73
C THR A 13 -14.17 4.68 -0.26
N GLY A 14 -15.15 5.57 -0.02
CA GLY A 14 -15.79 5.77 1.29
C GLY A 14 -14.83 6.28 2.39
N SER A 15 -15.10 5.90 3.66
CA SER A 15 -14.32 6.28 4.85
C SER A 15 -12.97 5.55 4.99
N LYS A 16 -12.55 4.76 3.98
CA LYS A 16 -11.32 3.95 4.04
C LYS A 16 -10.05 4.80 4.19
N LEU A 17 -10.10 6.09 3.86
CA LEU A 17 -8.98 7.02 3.99
C LEU A 17 -8.59 7.27 5.46
N THR A 18 -9.55 7.23 6.38
CA THR A 18 -9.36 7.43 7.81
C THR A 18 -9.30 6.12 8.59
N ASP A 19 -10.12 5.13 8.23
CA ASP A 19 -10.25 3.88 8.98
C ASP A 19 -9.15 2.85 8.70
N LYS A 20 -8.49 2.93 7.53
CA LYS A 20 -7.49 1.93 7.17
C LYS A 20 -6.15 2.27 7.83
N CYS A 21 -5.95 1.76 9.03
CA CYS A 21 -4.68 1.79 9.76
C CYS A 21 -3.81 0.59 9.38
N GLN A 22 -2.57 0.83 8.95
CA GLN A 22 -1.56 -0.22 8.80
C GLN A 22 -0.66 -0.24 10.03
N GLY A 23 -0.96 -1.12 10.99
CA GLY A 23 -0.11 -1.39 12.15
C GLY A 23 1.00 -2.40 11.84
N LYS A 24 2.20 -2.17 12.37
CA LYS A 24 3.28 -3.17 12.42
C LYS A 24 3.51 -3.58 13.87
N TYR A 25 3.21 -4.84 14.19
CA TYR A 25 3.50 -5.56 15.44
C TYR A 25 2.78 -5.10 16.73
N ILE A 26 2.40 -6.09 17.55
CA ILE A 26 1.80 -5.93 18.88
C ILE A 26 2.94 -5.49 19.83
N GLY A 27 3.09 -4.19 20.08
CA GLY A 27 4.09 -3.64 21.01
C GLY A 27 4.67 -2.28 20.61
N HIS A 28 4.93 -2.06 19.32
CA HIS A 28 5.32 -0.75 18.76
C HIS A 28 4.30 -0.33 17.71
N LEU A 29 3.08 -0.02 18.16
CA LEU A 29 1.94 0.29 17.30
C LEU A 29 2.15 1.64 16.60
N LYS A 30 2.95 1.65 15.52
CA LYS A 30 3.10 2.82 14.67
C LYS A 30 1.94 2.84 13.69
N GLU A 31 0.79 3.27 14.19
CA GLU A 31 -0.39 3.43 13.36
C GLU A 31 -0.15 4.57 12.36
N ARG A 32 -0.29 4.24 11.09
CA ARG A 32 -0.33 5.20 10.00
C ARG A 32 -1.64 5.00 9.28
N THR A 33 -2.44 6.05 9.25
CA THR A 33 -3.67 6.10 8.46
C THR A 33 -3.30 6.14 6.98
N LEU A 34 -4.20 5.62 6.13
CA LEU A 34 -4.03 5.64 4.69
C LEU A 34 -3.80 7.05 4.15
N LYS A 35 -4.44 8.07 4.75
CA LYS A 35 -4.24 9.49 4.42
C LYS A 35 -2.78 9.95 4.61
N ASP A 36 -2.15 9.58 5.72
CA ASP A 36 -0.74 9.93 5.99
C ASP A 36 0.23 9.15 5.09
N GLN A 37 -0.11 7.89 4.76
CA GLN A 37 0.68 7.08 3.83
C GLN A 37 0.60 7.60 2.39
N MET A 38 -0.57 8.06 1.94
CA MET A 38 -0.75 8.69 0.63
C MET A 38 0.05 10.00 0.52
N ALA A 39 0.13 10.78 1.61
CA ALA A 39 0.89 12.03 1.65
C ALA A 39 2.41 11.82 1.62
N LYS A 40 2.92 10.77 2.28
CA LYS A 40 4.36 10.48 2.36
C LYS A 40 4.86 9.67 1.17
N HIS A 41 4.22 8.54 0.88
CA HIS A 41 4.67 7.59 -0.14
C HIS A 41 3.47 6.89 -0.81
N SER A 42 2.79 7.56 -1.73
CA SER A 42 1.64 7.01 -2.44
C SER A 42 1.96 5.75 -3.27
N THR A 43 3.16 5.63 -3.83
CA THR A 43 3.60 4.44 -4.60
C THR A 43 3.66 3.18 -3.74
N GLU A 44 4.06 3.29 -2.47
CA GLU A 44 4.13 2.16 -1.53
C GLU A 44 2.75 1.56 -1.24
N VAL A 45 1.69 2.39 -1.26
CA VAL A 45 0.31 1.95 -1.04
C VAL A 45 -0.12 1.01 -2.14
N ILE A 46 0.16 1.37 -3.40
CA ILE A 46 -0.18 0.54 -4.57
C ILE A 46 0.68 -0.71 -4.61
N ARG A 47 2.00 -0.58 -4.37
CA ARG A 47 2.90 -1.73 -4.34
C ARG A 47 2.45 -2.77 -3.34
N LYS A 48 2.08 -2.36 -2.12
CA LYS A 48 1.52 -3.28 -1.12
C LYS A 48 0.18 -3.89 -1.56
N ALA A 49 -0.69 -3.12 -2.20
CA ALA A 49 -1.97 -3.63 -2.69
C ALA A 49 -1.77 -4.72 -3.76
N VAL A 50 -0.89 -4.47 -4.74
CA VAL A 50 -0.53 -5.44 -5.77
C VAL A 50 0.17 -6.66 -5.18
N LEU A 51 1.08 -6.45 -4.23
CA LEU A 51 1.78 -7.54 -3.53
C LEU A 51 0.82 -8.50 -2.83
N CYS A 52 -0.26 -7.97 -2.24
CA CYS A 52 -1.29 -8.79 -1.62
C CYS A 52 -2.19 -9.54 -2.62
N LEU A 53 -2.28 -9.08 -3.87
CA LEU A 53 -3.04 -9.74 -4.94
C LEU A 53 -2.24 -10.84 -5.65
N LEU A 54 -0.91 -10.79 -5.57
CA LEU A 54 -0.05 -11.78 -6.21
C LEU A 54 0.07 -13.06 -5.37
N PRO A 55 0.23 -14.23 -6.03
CA PRO A 55 0.44 -15.50 -5.33
C PRO A 55 1.72 -15.45 -4.47
N ARG A 56 1.63 -15.93 -3.23
CA ARG A 56 2.77 -16.00 -2.31
C ARG A 56 3.71 -17.15 -2.67
N ASN A 57 4.55 -16.94 -3.67
CA ASN A 57 5.60 -17.86 -4.08
C ASN A 57 6.98 -17.16 -4.08
N LYS A 58 8.05 -17.94 -4.31
CA LYS A 58 9.43 -17.41 -4.33
C LYS A 58 9.70 -16.44 -5.49
N LEU A 59 8.86 -16.43 -6.51
CA LEU A 59 8.96 -15.53 -7.66
C LEU A 59 8.25 -14.19 -7.44
N HIS A 60 7.44 -14.06 -6.37
CA HIS A 60 6.63 -12.88 -6.14
C HIS A 60 7.46 -11.59 -6.02
N ASN A 61 8.66 -11.70 -5.43
CA ASN A 61 9.52 -10.55 -5.15
C ASN A 61 10.32 -10.11 -6.39
N VAL A 62 10.44 -11.00 -7.39
CA VAL A 62 11.17 -10.73 -8.63
C VAL A 62 10.33 -9.87 -9.58
N SER A 63 9.01 -10.00 -9.52
CA SER A 63 8.08 -9.23 -10.37
C SER A 63 7.96 -7.74 -9.99
N ALA A 64 8.48 -7.32 -8.84
CA ALA A 64 8.33 -5.97 -8.32
C ALA A 64 9.57 -5.07 -8.51
N THR A 65 10.62 -5.61 -9.15
CA THR A 65 11.85 -4.91 -9.55
C THR A 65 11.72 -4.42 -10.98
#